data_AF-T1A365-F1
#
_entry.id   AF-T1A365-F1
#
_cell.length_a   1.000
_cell.length_b   1.000
_cell.length_c   1.000
_cell.angle_alpha   90.00
_cell.angle_beta   90.00
_cell.angle_gamma   90.00
#
_symmetry.space_group_name_H-M   'P 1'
#
loop_
_entity.id
_entity.type
_entity.pdbx_description
1 polymer ?
#
loop_
_entity_poly.entity_id
_entity_poly.type
_entity_poly.pdbx_seq_one_letter_code
_entity_poly.pdbx_strand_id
1 'polypeptide(L)' 'MVVVLAGDDSADTLLQRLHGPAPHDTSRQAAQQEWRQLGQGAQILADLGVRRLRVLGTPRKLVGLAGFDLEVVEYLNA' A
#
# COMPACT_ATOMS: atom_id res chain seq x y z
N MET A 1 9.94 15.17 0.31
CA MET A 1 10.39 13.93 -0.36
C MET A 1 9.16 13.10 -0.69
N VAL A 2 9.05 12.62 -1.94
CA VAL A 2 7.91 11.82 -2.41
C VAL A 2 8.43 10.45 -2.81
N VAL A 3 7.82 9.38 -2.29
CA VAL A 3 8.15 7.99 -2.61
C VAL A 3 6.98 7.37 -3.37
N VAL A 4 7.24 6.75 -4.52
CA VAL A 4 6.22 6.10 -5.35
C VAL A 4 6.52 4.60 -5.41
N LEU A 5 5.57 3.77 -4.98
CA LEU A 5 5.65 2.32 -5.14
C LEU A 5 4.79 1.92 -6.35
N ALA A 6 5.44 1.40 -7.39
CA ALA A 6 4.76 0.74 -8.49
C ALA A 6 4.76 -0.78 -8.24
N GLY A 7 3.60 -1.42 -8.33
CA GLY A 7 3.50 -2.88 -8.25
C GLY A 7 4.04 -3.54 -9.52
N ASP A 8 4.56 -4.76 -9.39
CA ASP A 8 4.85 -5.65 -10.51
C ASP A 8 3.54 -6.31 -10.96
N ASP A 9 2.81 -5.68 -11.88
CA ASP A 9 1.73 -6.35 -12.60
C ASP A 9 2.38 -7.23 -13.69
N SER A 10 2.69 -8.47 -13.36
CA SER A 10 3.17 -9.45 -14.36
C SER A 10 2.12 -9.64 -15.47
N ALA A 11 2.58 -9.90 -16.70
CA ALA A 11 1.70 -10.09 -17.85
C ALA A 11 0.61 -11.15 -17.60
N ASP A 12 0.95 -12.22 -16.87
CA ASP A 12 0.01 -13.27 -16.45
C ASP A 12 -1.10 -12.75 -15.53
N THR A 13 -0.78 -11.83 -14.62
CA THR A 13 -1.76 -11.18 -13.73
C THR A 13 -2.76 -10.34 -14.52
N LEU A 14 -2.29 -9.66 -15.58
CA LEU A 14 -3.15 -8.89 -16.48
C LEU A 14 -4.04 -9.81 -17.34
N LEU A 15 -3.48 -10.92 -17.84
CA LEU A 15 -4.23 -11.92 -18.61
C LEU A 15 -5.29 -12.63 -17.77
N GLN A 16 -5.02 -12.95 -16.49
CA GLN A 16 -6.03 -13.53 -15.60
C GLN A 16 -7.24 -12.63 -15.37
N ARG A 17 -7.03 -11.30 -15.28
CA ARG A 17 -8.13 -10.33 -15.13
C ARG A 17 -9.06 -10.32 -16.36
N LEU A 18 -8.53 -10.58 -17.55
CA LEU A 18 -9.32 -10.67 -18.79
C LEU A 18 -10.17 -11.95 -18.88
N HIS A 19 -9.74 -13.05 -18.23
CA HIS A 19 -10.44 -14.34 -18.29
C HIS A 19 -11.59 -14.51 -17.28
N GLY A 20 -11.88 -13.50 -16.45
CA GLY A 20 -13.04 -13.46 -15.55
C GLY A 20 -12.80 -14.09 -14.16
N PRO A 21 -13.29 -13.49 -13.06
CA PRO A 21 -12.97 -13.93 -11.71
C PRO A 21 -13.84 -15.10 -11.24
N ALA A 22 -13.22 -16.09 -10.59
CA ALA A 22 -13.91 -16.92 -9.61
C ALA A 22 -14.16 -16.06 -8.34
N PRO A 23 -15.39 -15.94 -7.80
CA PRO A 23 -15.78 -14.74 -7.04
C PRO A 23 -15.23 -14.59 -5.61
N HIS A 24 -14.34 -15.46 -5.12
CA HIS A 24 -14.03 -15.53 -3.69
C HIS A 24 -12.54 -15.44 -3.30
N ASP A 25 -11.60 -15.60 -4.24
CA ASP A 25 -10.15 -15.56 -3.93
C ASP A 25 -9.48 -14.23 -4.29
N THR A 26 -9.95 -13.55 -5.35
CA THR A 26 -9.31 -12.32 -5.85
C THR A 26 -9.33 -11.19 -4.83
N SER A 27 -10.39 -11.05 -4.03
CA SER A 27 -10.51 -9.99 -3.02
C SER A 27 -9.54 -10.16 -1.85
N ARG A 28 -9.32 -11.40 -1.40
CA ARG A 28 -8.34 -11.71 -0.35
C ARG A 28 -6.90 -11.53 -0.84
N GLN A 29 -6.61 -11.96 -2.08
CA GLN A 29 -5.29 -11.77 -2.69
C GLN A 29 -4.97 -10.28 -2.89
N ALA A 30 -5.94 -9.48 -3.37
CA ALA A 30 -5.77 -8.04 -3.56
C ALA A 30 -5.51 -7.32 -2.22
N ALA A 31 -6.28 -7.64 -1.18
CA ALA A 31 -6.03 -7.10 0.15
C ALA A 31 -4.62 -7.46 0.63
N GLN A 32 -4.21 -8.72 0.51
CA GLN A 32 -2.88 -9.17 0.92
C GLN A 32 -1.75 -8.45 0.17
N GLN A 33 -1.95 -8.14 -1.11
CA GLN A 33 -1.01 -7.37 -1.91
C GLN A 33 -0.91 -5.92 -1.45
N GLU A 34 -2.04 -5.28 -1.10
CA GLU A 34 -2.04 -3.93 -0.50
C GLU A 34 -1.29 -3.91 0.84
N TRP A 35 -1.49 -4.91 1.70
CA TRP A 35 -0.76 -5.04 2.97
C TRP A 35 0.76 -5.17 2.75
N ARG A 36 1.19 -5.97 1.77
CA ARG A 36 2.62 -6.12 1.43
C ARG A 36 3.22 -4.80 0.95
N GLN A 37 2.52 -4.09 0.07
CA GLN A 37 2.99 -2.79 -0.43
C GLN A 37 3.07 -1.74 0.68
N LEU A 38 2.09 -1.71 1.58
CA LEU A 38 2.10 -0.81 2.74
C LEU A 38 3.30 -1.09 3.66
N GLY A 39 3.56 -2.36 3.98
CA GLY A 39 4.70 -2.75 4.80
C GLY A 39 6.04 -2.37 4.17
N GLN A 40 6.19 -2.58 2.86
CA GLN A 40 7.42 -2.22 2.16
C GLN A 40 7.62 -0.70 2.11
N GLY A 41 6.57 0.08 1.86
CA GLY A 41 6.62 1.54 1.91
C GLY A 41 6.97 2.06 3.30
N ALA A 42 6.41 1.44 4.35
CA ALA A 42 6.72 1.80 5.73
C ALA A 42 8.18 1.54 6.09
N GLN A 43 8.74 0.38 5.71
CA GLN A 43 10.16 0.09 5.94
C GLN A 43 11.07 1.10 5.24
N ILE A 44 10.80 1.43 3.97
CA ILE A 44 11.57 2.43 3.22
C ILE A 44 11.56 3.79 3.95
N LEU A 45 10.38 4.25 4.38
CA LEU A 45 10.24 5.53 5.08
C LEU A 45 10.99 5.52 6.41
N ALA A 46 10.94 4.43 7.16
CA ALA A 46 11.68 4.26 8.41
C ALA A 46 13.19 4.26 8.19
N ASP A 47 13.69 3.55 7.16
CA ASP A 47 15.11 3.51 6.79
C ASP A 47 15.64 4.89 6.38
N LEU A 48 14.77 5.75 5.84
CA LEU A 48 15.07 7.15 5.52
C LEU A 48 14.99 8.08 6.73
N GLY A 49 14.67 7.57 7.92
CA GLY A 49 14.54 8.33 9.16
C GLY A 49 13.24 9.15 9.28
N VAL A 50 12.24 8.86 8.45
CA VAL A 50 10.92 9.49 8.55
C VAL A 50 10.15 8.90 9.74
N ARG A 51 9.49 9.76 10.52
CA ARG A 51 8.61 9.35 11.63
C ARG A 51 7.20 9.91 11.59
N ARG A 52 7.01 11.03 10.89
CA ARG A 52 5.72 11.74 10.80
C ARG A 52 5.30 11.88 9.35
N LEU A 53 4.11 11.38 9.03
CA LEU A 53 3.56 11.30 7.68
C LEU A 53 2.40 12.26 7.49
N ARG A 54 2.45 13.01 6.39
CA ARG A 54 1.31 13.76 5.84
C ARG A 54 0.81 12.96 4.64
N VAL A 55 -0.36 12.36 4.77
CA VAL A 55 -0.92 11.45 3.77
C VAL A 55 -1.78 12.24 2.79
N LEU A 56 -1.53 12.07 1.50
CA LEU A 56 -2.33 12.69 0.44
C LEU A 56 -3.41 11.73 -0.03
N GLY A 57 -4.64 12.23 -0.20
CA GLY A 57 -5.77 11.50 -0.77
C GLY A 57 -6.78 10.99 0.27
N THR A 58 -7.60 10.01 -0.12
CA THR A 58 -8.73 9.54 0.71
C THR A 58 -8.25 8.99 2.06
N PRO A 59 -8.76 9.53 3.18
CA PRO A 59 -8.44 9.02 4.51
C PRO A 59 -8.81 7.54 4.62
N ARG A 60 -7.83 6.71 4.95
CA ARG A 60 -8.01 5.27 5.17
C ARG A 60 -7.24 4.83 6.40
N LYS A 61 -7.68 3.75 7.05
CA LYS A 61 -7.00 3.23 8.23
C LYS A 61 -5.69 2.53 7.82
N LEU A 62 -4.56 3.18 8.06
CA LEU A 62 -3.23 2.60 7.88
C LEU A 62 -2.82 1.85 9.15
N VAL A 63 -3.02 0.53 9.15
CA VAL A 63 -2.69 -0.35 10.29
C VAL A 63 -1.24 -0.83 10.16
N GLY A 64 -0.53 -0.96 11.29
CA GLY A 64 0.83 -1.52 11.33
C GLY A 64 1.95 -0.49 11.23
N LEU A 65 1.66 0.80 10.99
CA LEU A 65 2.67 1.86 10.93
C LEU A 65 3.48 2.02 12.22
N ALA A 66 2.84 1.82 13.38
CA ALA A 66 3.52 1.89 14.68
C ALA A 66 4.65 0.86 14.83
N GLY A 67 4.59 -0.26 14.10
CA GLY A 67 5.69 -1.24 14.06
C GLY A 67 6.95 -0.74 13.35
N PHE A 68 6.86 0.39 12.64
CA PHE A 68 7.95 1.02 11.90
C PHE A 68 8.31 2.42 12.46
N ASP A 69 7.85 2.77 13.67
CA ASP A 69 8.01 4.11 14.27
C ASP A 69 7.43 5.25 13.40
N LEU A 70 6.36 4.94 12.65
CA LEU A 70 5.65 5.88 11.77
C LEU A 70 4.30 6.29 12.36
N GLU A 71 4.04 7.60 12.34
CA GLU A 71 2.78 8.21 12.76
C GLU A 71 2.19 9.09 11.65
N VAL A 72 0.89 8.97 11.39
CA VAL A 72 0.18 9.89 10.49
C VAL A 72 -0.23 11.13 11.27
N VAL A 73 0.30 12.28 10.89
CA VAL A 73 0.03 13.57 11.54
C VAL A 73 -1.02 14.40 10.82
N GLU A 74 -1.27 14.13 9.53
CA GLU A 74 -2.22 14.88 8.74
C GLU A 74 -2.71 14.06 7.53
N TYR A 75 -3.99 14.22 7.18
CA TYR A 75 -4.53 13.81 5.89
C TYR A 75 -4.83 15.06 5.07
N LEU A 76 -4.21 15.15 3.91
CA LEU A 76 -4.37 16.23 2.95
C LEU A 76 -5.42 15.80 1.92
N ASN A 77 -6.52 16.53 1.87
CA ASN A 77 -7.48 16.41 0.76
C ASN A 77 -6.84 17.04 -0.49
N ALA A 78 -6.81 16.27 -1.57
CA ALA A 78 -6.42 16.74 -2.89
C ALA A 78 -7.59 17.41 -3.60
#